data_AF-A0A077B2D3-F1
#
_entry.id   AF-A0A077B2D3-F1
#
_cell.length_a   1.000
_cell.length_b   1.000
_cell.length_c   1.000
_cell.angle_alpha   90.00
_cell.angle_beta   90.00
_cell.angle_gamma   90.00
#
_symmetry.space_group_name_H-M   'P 1'
#
loop_
_entity.id
_entity.type
_entity.pdbx_description
1 polymer ?
#
loop_
_entity_poly.entity_id
_entity_poly.type
_entity_poly.pdbx_seq_one_letter_code
_entity_poly.pdbx_strand_id
1 'polypeptide(L)'
;MGLFKIWRLIYLFFTIESFKMKKLIRCFLILLMVFVIGNMVTAADRVEIFTDPTKGDSYTVCVSLAIEDSEVSRTKFAKEIQAIYDHHNLKLTYSDDGKFWQLPHLTLVMFEKVKLKNIKAFDGIFEQLKGTKLDFIPESYGFFGRGDQLISMPPSSLTEEAKKLNADILAWVNESLDKSYYRVCRNTLMKNLKPHLSLNTCVNDKNVQGRVRRILGQSLNATVIKLDHVIITSTNEWF
;
A
#
# COMPACT_ATOMS: atom_id res chain seq x y z
N MET A 1 30.02 18.66 -3.47
CA MET A 1 31.23 18.19 -4.21
C MET A 1 31.00 17.00 -5.16
N GLY A 2 29.79 16.41 -5.27
CA GLY A 2 29.56 15.21 -6.11
C GLY A 2 29.19 15.44 -7.59
N LEU A 3 28.41 16.48 -7.89
CA LEU A 3 27.91 16.72 -9.26
C LEU A 3 29.01 17.12 -10.26
N PHE A 4 30.07 17.80 -9.80
CA PHE A 4 31.17 18.25 -10.66
C PHE A 4 32.02 17.09 -11.22
N LYS A 5 32.07 15.95 -10.52
CA LYS A 5 32.79 14.75 -10.99
C LYS A 5 32.04 13.99 -12.08
N ILE A 6 30.71 13.99 -12.02
CA ILE A 6 29.85 13.33 -13.01
C ILE A 6 29.90 14.06 -14.36
N TRP A 7 29.84 15.39 -14.34
CA TRP A 7 29.95 16.21 -15.56
C TRP A 7 31.32 16.07 -16.24
N ARG A 8 32.40 15.89 -15.47
CA ARG A 8 33.75 15.68 -16.00
C ARG A 8 33.93 14.31 -16.67
N LEU A 9 33.26 13.28 -16.14
CA LEU A 9 33.15 11.97 -16.77
C LEU A 9 32.37 12.05 -18.08
N ILE A 10 31.18 12.67 -18.07
CA ILE A 10 30.33 12.90 -19.27
C ILE A 10 31.10 13.65 -20.36
N TYR A 11 31.89 14.67 -20.00
CA TYR A 11 32.69 15.42 -20.96
C TYR A 11 33.81 14.57 -21.60
N LEU A 12 34.51 13.74 -20.82
CA LEU A 12 35.53 12.82 -21.33
C LEU A 12 34.94 11.79 -22.32
N PHE A 13 33.65 11.43 -22.19
CA PHE A 13 32.96 10.50 -23.08
C PHE A 13 32.73 11.05 -24.50
N PHE A 14 32.57 12.37 -24.66
CA PHE A 14 32.38 12.98 -25.97
C PHE A 14 33.69 13.16 -26.76
N THR A 15 34.84 13.14 -26.08
CA THR A 15 36.17 13.34 -26.70
C THR A 15 36.85 12.07 -27.21
N ILE A 16 36.26 10.88 -27.04
CA ILE A 16 36.85 9.61 -27.52
C ILE A 16 36.43 9.38 -28.98
N GLU A 17 37.38 9.46 -29.93
CA GLU A 17 37.10 9.38 -31.38
C GLU A 17 36.96 7.95 -31.93
N SER A 18 37.39 6.92 -31.19
CA SER A 18 37.39 5.54 -31.69
C SER A 18 36.00 4.91 -31.70
N PHE A 19 35.51 4.56 -32.90
CA PHE A 19 34.21 3.94 -33.14
C PHE A 19 34.00 2.63 -32.36
N LYS A 20 35.05 1.81 -32.21
CA LYS A 20 34.98 0.53 -31.45
C LYS A 20 34.78 0.76 -29.95
N MET A 21 35.44 1.78 -29.38
CA MET A 21 35.29 2.15 -27.97
C MET A 21 33.90 2.71 -27.66
N LYS A 22 33.33 3.51 -28.58
CA LYS A 22 31.95 4.01 -28.43
C LYS A 22 30.92 2.87 -28.32
N LYS A 23 31.09 1.80 -29.10
CA LYS A 23 30.15 0.64 -29.09
C LYS A 23 30.23 -0.15 -27.78
N LEU A 24 31.45 -0.40 -27.28
CA LEU A 24 31.70 -1.10 -26.01
C LEU A 24 31.15 -0.31 -24.80
N ILE A 25 31.36 1.00 -24.80
CA ILE A 25 30.84 1.90 -23.76
C ILE A 25 29.31 1.98 -23.82
N ARG A 26 28.70 1.97 -25.01
CA ARG A 26 27.23 1.95 -25.16
C ARG A 26 26.63 0.66 -24.61
N CYS A 27 27.27 -0.49 -24.86
CA CYS A 27 26.88 -1.76 -24.24
C CYS A 27 27.03 -1.73 -22.72
N PHE A 28 28.13 -1.15 -22.20
CA PHE A 28 28.33 -1.02 -20.76
C PHE A 28 27.32 -0.08 -20.10
N LEU A 29 26.97 1.05 -20.73
CA LEU A 29 25.94 1.97 -20.24
C LEU A 29 24.54 1.35 -20.29
N ILE A 30 24.22 0.55 -21.32
CA ILE A 30 22.98 -0.22 -21.36
C ILE A 30 22.98 -1.26 -20.23
N LEU A 31 24.09 -1.96 -20.00
CA LEU A 31 24.20 -2.92 -18.90
C LEU A 31 24.07 -2.22 -17.53
N LEU A 32 24.66 -1.05 -17.37
CA LEU A 32 24.57 -0.22 -16.17
C LEU A 32 23.14 0.31 -15.98
N MET A 33 22.47 0.74 -17.07
CA MET A 33 21.05 1.10 -17.03
C MET A 33 20.18 -0.10 -16.67
N VAL A 34 20.43 -1.30 -17.22
CA VAL A 34 19.73 -2.53 -16.83
C VAL A 34 20.02 -2.90 -15.38
N PHE A 35 21.23 -2.63 -14.86
CA PHE A 35 21.56 -2.86 -13.45
C PHE A 35 20.95 -1.81 -12.52
N VAL A 36 20.83 -0.55 -12.96
CA VAL A 36 20.19 0.53 -12.19
C VAL A 36 18.66 0.44 -12.26
N ILE A 37 18.09 0.04 -13.39
CA ILE A 37 16.65 -0.26 -13.57
C ILE A 37 16.31 -1.61 -12.92
N GLY A 38 17.22 -2.58 -12.90
CA GLY A 38 17.08 -3.82 -12.12
C GLY A 38 17.17 -3.59 -10.61
N ASN A 39 17.76 -2.47 -10.19
CA ASN A 39 17.69 -1.94 -8.82
C ASN A 39 16.52 -0.95 -8.63
N MET A 40 15.74 -0.64 -9.67
CA MET A 40 14.43 0.01 -9.50
C MET A 40 13.43 -1.05 -9.01
N VAL A 41 13.24 -1.04 -7.69
CA VAL A 41 11.98 -1.38 -7.02
C VAL A 41 11.55 -2.84 -7.20
N THR A 42 12.34 -3.77 -6.67
CA THR A 42 11.69 -4.70 -5.75
C THR A 42 11.48 -3.90 -4.47
N ALA A 43 10.22 -3.55 -4.15
CA ALA A 43 9.89 -3.17 -2.79
C ALA A 43 10.28 -4.37 -1.92
N ALA A 44 11.46 -4.34 -1.31
CA ALA A 44 11.89 -5.39 -0.41
C ALA A 44 10.85 -5.44 0.71
N ASP A 45 10.28 -6.62 0.95
CA ASP A 45 9.35 -6.88 2.06
C ASP A 45 9.92 -6.26 3.34
N ARG A 46 9.30 -5.17 3.81
CA ARG A 46 9.77 -4.40 4.95
C ARG A 46 8.59 -3.79 5.69
N VAL A 47 8.66 -3.74 7.01
CA VAL A 47 7.71 -2.95 7.80
C VAL A 47 7.98 -1.46 7.58
N GLU A 48 6.97 -0.74 7.08
CA GLU A 48 7.04 0.71 6.91
C GLU A 48 6.66 1.40 8.22
N ILE A 49 7.51 2.32 8.70
CA ILE A 49 7.30 3.04 9.97
C ILE A 49 7.07 4.52 9.66
N PHE A 50 5.87 5.00 9.98
CA PHE A 50 5.45 6.38 9.89
C PHE A 50 5.47 6.99 11.29
N THR A 51 6.23 8.06 11.48
CA THR A 51 6.40 8.70 12.79
C THR A 51 6.02 10.17 12.72
N ASP A 52 5.05 10.60 13.51
CA ASP A 52 4.91 12.01 13.87
C ASP A 52 5.92 12.33 14.98
N PRO A 53 6.73 13.41 14.87
CA PRO A 53 7.64 13.84 15.92
C PRO A 53 6.97 14.16 17.27
N THR A 54 5.64 14.31 17.33
CA THR A 54 4.91 14.77 18.52
C THR A 54 4.15 13.67 19.29
N LYS A 55 3.99 12.46 18.73
CA LYS A 55 3.21 11.38 19.36
C LYS A 55 4.14 10.32 19.97
N GLY A 56 3.85 9.91 21.21
CA GLY A 56 4.73 9.07 22.04
C GLY A 56 5.14 7.71 21.43
N ASP A 57 5.96 6.97 22.17
CA ASP A 57 6.57 5.70 21.73
C ASP A 57 5.60 4.50 21.77
N SER A 58 4.44 4.64 21.14
CA SER A 58 3.38 3.62 21.07
C SER A 58 2.76 3.64 19.69
N TYR A 59 2.91 2.54 18.97
CA TYR A 59 2.54 2.40 17.57
C TYR A 59 1.37 1.44 17.41
N THR A 60 0.61 1.68 16.36
CA THR A 60 -0.32 0.74 15.76
C THR A 60 0.37 0.10 14.56
N VAL A 61 0.51 -1.22 14.55
CA VAL A 61 1.00 -2.02 13.41
C VAL A 61 -0.20 -2.60 12.69
N CYS A 62 -0.30 -2.40 11.38
CA CYS A 62 -1.37 -2.88 10.52
C CYS A 62 -0.78 -3.83 9.47
N VAL A 63 -1.33 -5.04 9.39
CA VAL A 63 -1.00 -6.04 8.37
C VAL A 63 -2.16 -6.09 7.38
N SER A 64 -1.85 -5.88 6.11
CA SER A 64 -2.85 -5.82 5.05
C SER A 64 -2.38 -6.53 3.78
N LEU A 65 -3.33 -6.89 2.92
CA LEU A 65 -3.08 -7.20 1.52
C LEU A 65 -3.48 -6.00 0.67
N ALA A 66 -2.58 -5.53 -0.18
CA ALA A 66 -2.77 -4.40 -1.05
C ALA A 66 -2.77 -4.84 -2.52
N ILE A 67 -3.29 -3.96 -3.38
CA ILE A 67 -2.99 -4.05 -4.81
C ILE A 67 -1.46 -3.96 -5.01
N GLU A 68 -0.96 -4.56 -6.10
CA GLU A 68 0.45 -4.51 -6.48
C GLU A 68 1.06 -3.11 -6.27
N ASP A 69 2.13 -3.02 -5.46
CA ASP A 69 2.84 -1.76 -5.19
C ASP A 69 3.82 -1.40 -6.30
N SER A 70 3.31 -1.22 -7.52
CA SER A 70 4.07 -0.60 -8.59
C SER A 70 3.64 0.84 -8.79
N GLU A 71 4.56 1.73 -9.17
CA GLU A 71 4.23 3.11 -9.56
C GLU A 71 3.19 3.13 -10.68
N VAL A 72 3.25 2.15 -11.59
CA VAL A 72 2.30 1.97 -12.69
C VAL A 72 0.91 1.61 -12.17
N SER A 73 0.79 0.62 -11.28
CA SER A 73 -0.49 0.17 -10.72
C SER A 73 -1.14 1.25 -9.86
N ARG A 74 -0.33 1.95 -9.03
CA ARG A 74 -0.76 3.16 -8.29
C ARG A 74 -1.30 4.24 -9.20
N THR A 75 -0.50 4.63 -10.20
CA THR A 75 -0.84 5.72 -11.11
C THR A 75 -2.06 5.38 -11.95
N LYS A 76 -2.18 4.12 -12.40
CA LYS A 76 -3.33 3.66 -13.18
C LYS A 76 -4.61 3.73 -12.36
N PHE A 77 -4.60 3.13 -11.16
CA PHE A 77 -5.76 3.16 -10.26
C PHE A 77 -6.14 4.59 -9.88
N ALA A 78 -5.15 5.41 -9.51
CA ALA A 78 -5.33 6.83 -9.23
C ALA A 78 -5.99 7.58 -10.39
N LYS A 79 -5.52 7.38 -11.62
CA LYS A 79 -6.06 8.00 -12.82
C LYS A 79 -7.48 7.51 -13.14
N GLU A 80 -7.76 6.23 -12.97
CA GLU A 80 -9.10 5.66 -13.18
C GLU A 80 -10.10 6.26 -12.19
N ILE A 81 -9.75 6.33 -10.91
CA ILE A 81 -10.56 7.00 -9.89
C ILE A 81 -10.71 8.48 -10.22
N GLN A 82 -9.62 9.21 -10.50
CA GLN A 82 -9.69 10.64 -10.83
C GLN A 82 -10.56 10.92 -12.06
N ALA A 83 -10.45 10.11 -13.13
CA ALA A 83 -11.26 10.28 -14.34
C ALA A 83 -12.76 10.12 -14.07
N ILE A 84 -13.15 9.20 -13.20
CA ILE A 84 -14.54 9.05 -12.76
C ILE A 84 -15.00 10.31 -12.04
N TYR A 85 -14.17 10.88 -11.16
CA TYR A 85 -14.51 12.10 -10.44
C TYR A 85 -14.64 13.32 -11.37
N ASP A 86 -13.69 13.50 -12.28
CA ASP A 86 -13.68 14.60 -13.25
C ASP A 86 -14.92 14.54 -14.16
N HIS A 87 -15.23 13.35 -14.70
CA HIS A 87 -16.41 13.13 -15.54
C HIS A 87 -17.72 13.51 -14.83
N HIS A 88 -17.77 13.33 -13.51
CA HIS A 88 -18.95 13.60 -12.71
C HIS A 88 -18.90 14.91 -11.91
N ASN A 89 -17.88 15.76 -12.15
CA ASN A 89 -17.65 17.04 -11.47
C ASN A 89 -17.65 16.91 -9.93
N LEU A 90 -16.97 15.87 -9.44
CA LEU A 90 -16.76 15.62 -8.02
C LEU A 90 -15.36 16.12 -7.63
N LYS A 91 -15.23 16.85 -6.51
CA LYS A 91 -13.91 17.27 -5.98
C LYS A 91 -13.40 16.22 -4.99
N LEU A 92 -12.27 15.58 -5.32
CA LEU A 92 -11.45 14.88 -4.34
C LEU A 92 -10.61 15.91 -3.59
N THR A 93 -10.84 16.05 -2.29
CA THR A 93 -9.82 16.62 -1.41
C THR A 93 -8.85 15.51 -1.05
N TYR A 94 -7.80 15.36 -1.85
CA TYR A 94 -6.58 14.69 -1.39
C TYR A 94 -5.92 15.64 -0.41
N SER A 95 -5.94 15.33 0.88
CA SER A 95 -5.05 16.01 1.83
C SER A 95 -3.63 15.58 1.48
N ASP A 96 -2.80 16.56 1.13
CA ASP A 96 -1.36 16.49 0.79
C ASP A 96 -1.02 16.18 -0.67
N ASP A 97 -1.18 17.20 -1.52
CA ASP A 97 -0.55 17.32 -2.85
C ASP A 97 -0.76 16.15 -3.82
N GLY A 98 -1.87 15.42 -3.69
CA GLY A 98 -2.26 14.37 -4.64
C GLY A 98 -1.47 13.07 -4.54
N LYS A 99 -0.74 12.83 -3.43
CA LYS A 99 -0.07 11.54 -3.20
C LYS A 99 -1.02 10.55 -2.53
N PHE A 100 -1.18 9.38 -3.13
CA PHE A 100 -1.74 8.20 -2.45
C PHE A 100 -0.76 7.79 -1.35
N TRP A 101 -0.99 8.23 -0.12
CA TRP A 101 -0.15 7.84 1.01
C TRP A 101 -0.27 6.35 1.36
N GLN A 102 -1.39 5.73 0.99
CA GLN A 102 -1.57 4.29 1.13
C GLN A 102 -2.14 3.72 -0.18
N LEU A 103 -1.70 2.52 -0.52
CA LEU A 103 -2.34 1.72 -1.55
C LEU A 103 -3.76 1.35 -1.10
N PRO A 104 -4.72 1.18 -2.03
CA PRO A 104 -5.92 0.44 -1.73
C PRO A 104 -5.55 -0.92 -1.14
N HIS A 105 -6.02 -1.17 0.08
CA HIS A 105 -5.64 -2.35 0.85
C HIS A 105 -6.80 -2.85 1.68
N LEU A 106 -6.75 -4.16 1.96
CA LEU A 106 -7.64 -4.88 2.84
C LEU A 106 -6.87 -5.22 4.11
N THR A 107 -7.28 -4.60 5.22
CA THR A 107 -6.68 -4.86 6.52
C THR A 107 -7.07 -6.24 7.05
N LEU A 108 -6.06 -7.07 7.32
CA LEU A 108 -6.23 -8.39 7.90
C LEU A 108 -6.19 -8.33 9.42
N VAL A 109 -5.20 -7.65 10.00
CA VAL A 109 -5.07 -7.51 11.46
C VAL A 109 -4.37 -6.22 11.85
N MET A 110 -4.75 -5.67 13.01
CA MET A 110 -4.08 -4.54 13.63
C MET A 110 -3.66 -4.88 15.05
N PHE A 111 -2.48 -4.39 15.43
CA PHE A 111 -1.88 -4.50 16.74
C PHE A 111 -1.61 -3.09 17.28
N GLU A 112 -2.07 -2.79 18.49
CA GLU A 112 -1.85 -1.52 19.18
C GLU A 112 -0.83 -1.66 20.32
N LYS A 113 -0.33 -0.51 20.80
CA LYS A 113 0.62 -0.41 21.92
C LYS A 113 1.99 -1.04 21.66
N VAL A 114 2.37 -1.17 20.38
CA VAL A 114 3.66 -1.72 19.99
C VAL A 114 4.75 -0.66 20.21
N LYS A 115 5.83 -1.02 20.90
CA LYS A 115 7.00 -0.14 21.07
C LYS A 115 7.85 -0.12 19.81
N LEU A 116 8.49 1.02 19.49
CA LEU A 116 9.33 1.16 18.29
C LEU A 116 10.33 0.01 18.12
N LYS A 117 11.03 -0.34 19.20
CA LYS A 117 12.02 -1.43 19.23
C LYS A 117 11.45 -2.83 18.90
N ASN A 118 10.14 -3.02 19.05
CA ASN A 118 9.46 -4.30 18.83
C ASN A 118 8.80 -4.39 17.44
N ILE A 119 8.72 -3.28 16.69
CA ILE A 119 8.00 -3.24 15.40
C ILE A 119 8.59 -4.22 14.39
N LYS A 120 9.93 -4.31 14.32
CA LYS A 120 10.61 -5.24 13.39
C LYS A 120 10.34 -6.71 13.70
N ALA A 121 9.88 -7.05 14.90
CA ALA A 121 9.53 -8.44 15.21
C ALA A 121 8.34 -8.96 14.37
N PHE A 122 7.56 -8.04 13.77
CA PHE A 122 6.45 -8.39 12.87
C PHE A 122 6.90 -8.74 11.44
N ASP A 123 8.18 -8.55 11.07
CA ASP A 123 8.70 -8.87 9.73
C ASP A 123 8.46 -10.36 9.36
N GLY A 124 8.47 -11.27 10.35
CA GLY A 124 8.23 -12.69 10.12
C GLY A 124 6.84 -13.04 9.52
N ILE A 125 5.90 -12.09 9.55
CA ILE A 125 4.57 -12.23 8.92
C ILE A 125 4.69 -12.26 7.38
N PHE A 126 5.69 -11.61 6.79
CA PHE A 126 5.87 -11.64 5.33
C PHE A 126 6.02 -13.06 4.81
N GLU A 127 6.79 -13.91 5.51
CA GLU A 127 6.94 -15.31 5.12
C GLU A 127 5.65 -16.13 5.31
N GLN A 128 4.79 -15.78 6.28
CA GLN A 128 3.50 -16.45 6.48
C GLN A 128 2.50 -16.14 5.36
N LEU A 129 2.56 -14.93 4.81
CA LEU A 129 1.65 -14.45 3.76
C LEU A 129 2.27 -14.50 2.36
N LYS A 130 3.44 -15.13 2.22
CA LYS A 130 4.17 -15.18 0.97
C LYS A 130 3.36 -15.93 -0.09
N GLY A 131 3.11 -15.25 -1.20
CA GLY A 131 2.34 -15.81 -2.32
C GLY A 131 0.83 -15.85 -2.09
N THR A 132 0.33 -15.31 -0.97
CA THR A 132 -1.11 -15.11 -0.77
C THR A 132 -1.63 -14.13 -1.82
N LYS A 133 -2.73 -14.51 -2.48
CA LYS A 133 -3.42 -13.68 -3.47
C LYS A 133 -4.90 -13.73 -3.22
N LEU A 134 -5.54 -12.57 -3.13
CA LEU A 134 -6.99 -12.45 -3.02
C LEU A 134 -7.51 -11.65 -4.21
N ASP A 135 -8.40 -12.27 -4.98
CA ASP A 135 -9.04 -11.63 -6.12
C ASP A 135 -10.56 -11.56 -5.87
N PHE A 136 -11.18 -10.41 -6.11
CA PHE A 136 -12.62 -10.27 -5.96
C PHE A 136 -13.23 -9.16 -6.81
N ILE A 137 -14.52 -9.30 -7.06
CA ILE A 137 -15.37 -8.22 -7.56
C ILE A 137 -16.14 -7.66 -6.36
N PRO A 138 -16.10 -6.34 -6.09
CA PRO A 138 -16.86 -5.78 -4.98
C PRO A 138 -18.37 -6.01 -5.11
N GLU A 139 -19.02 -6.42 -4.02
CA GLU A 139 -20.48 -6.59 -3.99
C GLU A 139 -21.20 -5.26 -3.73
N SER A 140 -20.59 -4.39 -2.93
CA SER A 140 -21.16 -3.11 -2.57
C SER A 140 -20.10 -2.10 -2.15
N TYR A 141 -20.53 -0.85 -2.00
CA TYR A 141 -19.68 0.27 -1.59
C TYR A 141 -20.32 0.97 -0.40
N GLY A 142 -19.50 1.44 0.52
CA GLY A 142 -19.95 2.06 1.76
C GLY A 142 -18.99 3.13 2.24
N PHE A 143 -19.27 3.66 3.42
CA PHE A 143 -18.38 4.58 4.12
C PHE A 143 -18.00 4.00 5.48
N PHE A 144 -16.74 4.19 5.90
CA PHE A 144 -16.18 3.68 7.15
C PHE A 144 -15.64 4.82 8.04
N GLY A 145 -15.27 4.49 9.28
CA GLY A 145 -14.64 5.42 10.21
C GLY A 145 -15.57 6.53 10.66
N ARG A 146 -15.20 7.79 10.37
CA ARG A 146 -16.05 8.97 10.63
C ARG A 146 -17.21 9.10 9.65
N GLY A 147 -17.34 8.13 8.74
CA GLY A 147 -18.39 8.08 7.73
C GLY A 147 -18.01 8.84 6.46
N ASP A 148 -16.75 9.17 6.27
CA ASP A 148 -16.20 9.96 5.18
C ASP A 148 -15.26 9.13 4.27
N GLN A 149 -14.64 8.08 4.80
CA GLN A 149 -13.77 7.18 4.04
C GLN A 149 -14.60 6.20 3.21
N LEU A 150 -14.48 6.26 1.88
CA LEU A 150 -15.12 5.32 0.98
C LEU A 150 -14.42 3.94 1.01
N ILE A 151 -15.23 2.89 1.10
CA ILE A 151 -14.78 1.50 1.10
C ILE A 151 -15.52 0.67 0.05
N SER A 152 -14.88 -0.39 -0.44
CA SER A 152 -15.56 -1.46 -1.19
C SER A 152 -15.68 -2.72 -0.33
N MET A 153 -16.86 -3.33 -0.33
CA MET A 153 -17.13 -4.56 0.41
C MET A 153 -16.89 -5.77 -0.49
N PRO A 154 -16.05 -6.73 -0.07
CA PRO A 154 -15.82 -7.96 -0.80
C PRO A 154 -16.99 -8.94 -0.63
N PRO A 155 -17.06 -9.99 -1.46
CA PRO A 155 -18.04 -11.05 -1.28
C PRO A 155 -17.84 -11.85 0.01
N SER A 156 -18.90 -12.54 0.42
CA SER A 156 -18.88 -13.38 1.62
C SER A 156 -17.78 -14.47 1.58
N SER A 157 -17.49 -15.04 0.40
CA SER A 157 -16.41 -16.03 0.23
C SER A 157 -15.03 -15.46 0.59
N LEU A 158 -14.69 -14.27 0.09
CA LEU A 158 -13.43 -13.60 0.43
C LEU A 158 -13.42 -13.17 1.89
N THR A 159 -14.57 -12.80 2.46
CA THR A 159 -14.66 -12.48 3.89
C THR A 159 -14.21 -13.65 4.76
N GLU A 160 -14.59 -14.88 4.42
CA GLU A 160 -14.15 -16.07 5.14
C GLU A 160 -12.67 -16.39 4.91
N GLU A 161 -12.15 -16.15 3.71
CA GLU A 161 -10.71 -16.30 3.42
C GLU A 161 -9.86 -15.29 4.21
N ALA A 162 -10.25 -14.02 4.23
CA ALA A 162 -9.59 -12.99 5.03
C ALA A 162 -9.63 -13.30 6.54
N LYS A 163 -10.71 -13.92 7.04
CA LYS A 163 -10.78 -14.39 8.44
C LYS A 163 -9.83 -15.55 8.72
N LYS A 164 -9.63 -16.47 7.77
CA LYS A 164 -8.63 -17.55 7.91
C LYS A 164 -7.22 -16.96 7.99
N LEU A 165 -6.87 -16.06 7.07
CA LEU A 165 -5.59 -15.37 7.09
C LEU A 165 -5.38 -14.57 8.39
N ASN A 166 -6.41 -13.88 8.89
CA ASN A 166 -6.37 -13.22 10.19
C ASN A 166 -6.05 -14.21 11.33
N ALA A 167 -6.70 -15.38 11.35
CA ALA A 167 -6.45 -16.41 12.35
C ALA A 167 -5.01 -16.95 12.27
N ASP A 168 -4.49 -17.19 11.07
CA ASP A 168 -3.13 -17.69 10.84
C ASP A 168 -2.07 -16.68 11.31
N ILE A 169 -2.25 -15.38 10.99
CA ILE A 169 -1.37 -14.32 11.46
C ILE A 169 -1.40 -14.23 13.00
N LEU A 170 -2.60 -14.28 13.60
CA LEU A 170 -2.74 -14.24 15.05
C LEU A 170 -2.12 -15.46 15.73
N ALA A 171 -2.24 -16.65 15.16
CA ALA A 171 -1.61 -17.85 15.67
C ALA A 171 -0.09 -17.69 15.67
N TRP A 172 0.49 -17.31 14.54
CA TRP A 172 1.93 -17.08 14.41
C TRP A 172 2.45 -16.01 15.38
N VAL A 173 1.77 -14.86 15.47
CA VAL A 173 2.17 -13.78 16.37
C VAL A 173 2.12 -14.23 17.83
N ASN A 174 1.08 -14.98 18.24
CA ASN A 174 0.96 -15.47 19.61
C ASN A 174 2.01 -16.53 19.98
N GLU A 175 2.55 -17.26 19.00
CA GLU A 175 3.61 -18.25 19.19
C GLU A 175 5.00 -17.61 19.17
N SER A 176 5.21 -16.64 18.27
CA SER A 176 6.54 -16.09 17.96
C SER A 176 6.90 -14.85 18.77
N LEU A 177 5.91 -14.09 19.25
CA LEU A 177 6.11 -12.81 19.94
C LEU A 177 5.63 -12.85 21.39
N ASP A 178 6.32 -12.11 22.25
CA ASP A 178 5.89 -11.91 23.64
C ASP A 178 4.57 -11.11 23.67
N LYS A 179 3.54 -11.66 24.33
CA LYS A 179 2.20 -11.04 24.45
C LYS A 179 2.22 -9.68 25.15
N SER A 180 3.28 -9.33 25.88
CA SER A 180 3.47 -8.00 26.45
C SER A 180 3.83 -6.94 25.40
N TYR A 181 4.21 -7.34 24.18
CA TYR A 181 4.66 -6.42 23.13
C TYR A 181 3.53 -5.75 22.37
N TYR A 182 2.33 -6.32 22.42
CA TYR A 182 1.21 -5.86 21.61
C TYR A 182 -0.13 -6.13 22.27
N ARG A 183 -1.17 -5.46 21.77
CA ARG A 183 -2.56 -5.86 21.97
C ARG A 183 -3.24 -5.91 20.61
N VAL A 184 -4.04 -6.94 20.35
CA VAL A 184 -4.82 -7.02 19.11
C VAL A 184 -5.95 -5.99 19.17
N CYS A 185 -6.11 -5.20 18.12
CA CYS A 185 -7.21 -4.25 18.00
C CYS A 185 -8.54 -5.00 18.01
N ARG A 186 -9.51 -4.50 18.79
CA ARG A 186 -10.82 -5.15 18.95
C ARG A 186 -11.55 -5.37 17.62
N ASN A 187 -11.40 -4.44 16.67
CA ASN A 187 -12.07 -4.45 15.38
C ASN A 187 -11.49 -5.47 14.40
N THR A 188 -10.28 -5.97 14.66
CA THR A 188 -9.62 -7.00 13.85
C THR A 188 -9.54 -8.34 14.56
N LEU A 189 -10.26 -8.51 15.67
CA LEU A 189 -10.53 -9.83 16.22
C LEU A 189 -11.47 -10.57 15.25
N MET A 190 -11.22 -11.85 15.01
CA MET A 190 -11.98 -12.69 14.06
C MET A 190 -13.51 -12.50 14.13
N LYS A 191 -14.09 -12.43 15.34
CA LYS A 191 -15.54 -12.24 15.54
C LYS A 191 -16.08 -10.87 15.09
N ASN A 192 -15.23 -9.86 15.01
CA ASN A 192 -15.56 -8.48 14.68
C ASN A 192 -14.98 -8.04 13.33
N LEU A 193 -14.09 -8.84 12.73
CA LEU A 193 -13.42 -8.50 11.49
C LEU A 193 -14.46 -8.34 10.38
N LYS A 194 -14.46 -7.16 9.77
CA LYS A 194 -15.26 -6.82 8.59
C LYS A 194 -14.30 -6.43 7.47
N PRO A 195 -13.80 -7.40 6.68
CA PRO A 195 -12.90 -7.13 5.59
C PRO A 195 -13.53 -6.13 4.61
N HIS A 196 -12.78 -5.11 4.25
CA HIS A 196 -13.16 -4.10 3.28
C HIS A 196 -11.89 -3.54 2.64
N LEU A 197 -12.01 -3.08 1.40
CA LEU A 197 -10.94 -2.37 0.73
C LEU A 197 -11.12 -0.88 0.95
N SER A 198 -10.13 -0.25 1.57
CA SER A 198 -10.07 1.20 1.70
C SER A 198 -9.68 1.80 0.35
N LEU A 199 -10.55 2.62 -0.25
CA LEU A 199 -10.29 3.26 -1.55
C LEU A 199 -9.53 4.60 -1.41
N ASN A 200 -9.05 4.90 -0.20
CA ASN A 200 -8.28 6.10 0.18
C ASN A 200 -8.88 7.40 -0.37
N THR A 201 -10.20 7.44 -0.37
CA THR A 201 -11.01 8.56 -0.83
C THR A 201 -11.86 9.03 0.33
N CYS A 202 -11.75 10.31 0.68
CA CYS A 202 -12.51 10.93 1.76
C CYS A 202 -13.58 11.88 1.18
N VAL A 203 -14.84 11.66 1.56
CA VAL A 203 -16.01 12.42 1.13
C VAL A 203 -16.74 12.93 2.37
N ASN A 204 -16.35 14.12 2.83
CA ASN A 204 -16.89 14.71 4.06
C ASN A 204 -18.36 15.16 3.93
N ASP A 205 -18.82 15.51 2.73
CA ASP A 205 -20.20 15.97 2.50
C ASP A 205 -21.17 14.80 2.33
N LYS A 206 -22.01 14.57 3.35
CA LYS A 206 -23.03 13.51 3.37
C LYS A 206 -24.03 13.59 2.22
N ASN A 207 -24.32 14.79 1.69
CA ASN A 207 -25.23 14.94 0.56
C ASN A 207 -24.61 14.44 -0.75
N VAL A 208 -23.27 14.40 -0.82
CA VAL A 208 -22.50 13.96 -1.99
C VAL A 208 -22.14 12.48 -1.90
N GLN A 209 -22.04 11.91 -0.69
CA GLN A 209 -21.72 10.50 -0.45
C GLN A 209 -22.60 9.53 -1.23
N GLY A 210 -23.92 9.73 -1.24
CA GLY A 210 -24.85 8.86 -1.98
C GLY A 210 -24.63 8.88 -3.49
N ARG A 211 -24.25 10.05 -4.03
CA ARG A 211 -23.91 10.24 -5.44
C ARG A 211 -22.58 9.57 -5.78
N VAL A 212 -21.54 9.81 -4.96
CA VAL A 212 -20.20 9.19 -5.12
C VAL A 212 -20.30 7.66 -5.08
N ARG A 213 -21.01 7.12 -4.10
CA ARG A 213 -21.23 5.67 -3.96
C ARG A 213 -21.86 5.07 -5.21
N ARG A 214 -22.86 5.74 -5.79
CA ARG A 214 -23.55 5.25 -6.99
C ARG A 214 -22.63 5.26 -8.21
N ILE A 215 -21.92 6.37 -8.42
CA ILE A 215 -21.03 6.57 -9.56
C ILE A 215 -19.88 5.56 -9.52
N LEU A 216 -19.13 5.50 -8.42
CA LEU A 216 -18.01 4.57 -8.30
C LEU A 216 -18.49 3.14 -8.28
N GLY A 217 -19.63 2.86 -7.65
CA GLY A 217 -20.22 1.54 -7.66
C GLY A 217 -20.58 1.05 -9.06
N GLN A 218 -20.98 1.94 -9.97
CA GLN A 218 -21.19 1.62 -11.38
C GLN A 218 -19.88 1.47 -12.14
N SER A 219 -18.92 2.39 -11.94
CA SER A 219 -17.65 2.40 -12.67
C SER A 219 -16.74 1.22 -12.33
N LEU A 220 -16.78 0.76 -11.08
CA LEU A 220 -16.02 -0.38 -10.60
C LEU A 220 -16.84 -1.69 -10.65
N ASN A 221 -18.09 -1.62 -11.12
CA ASN A 221 -18.91 -2.81 -11.32
C ASN A 221 -18.21 -3.74 -12.33
N ALA A 222 -18.05 -5.01 -11.99
CA ALA A 222 -17.27 -6.00 -12.74
C ALA A 222 -15.74 -5.78 -12.81
N THR A 223 -15.17 -4.81 -12.07
CA THR A 223 -13.72 -4.72 -11.92
C THR A 223 -13.23 -5.79 -10.96
N VAL A 224 -12.35 -6.67 -11.43
CA VAL A 224 -11.65 -7.63 -10.56
C VAL A 224 -10.50 -6.90 -9.88
N ILE A 225 -10.62 -6.76 -8.56
CA ILE A 225 -9.57 -6.24 -7.69
C ILE A 225 -8.67 -7.41 -7.33
N LYS A 226 -7.36 -7.23 -7.52
CA LYS A 226 -6.34 -8.22 -7.21
C LYS A 226 -5.46 -7.70 -6.08
N LEU A 227 -5.39 -8.44 -4.99
CA LEU A 227 -4.57 -8.14 -3.83
C LEU A 227 -3.49 -9.22 -3.72
N ASP A 228 -2.27 -8.88 -4.09
CA ASP A 228 -1.14 -9.81 -4.14
C ASP A 228 0.12 -9.27 -3.46
N HIS A 229 0.01 -8.11 -2.80
CA HIS A 229 1.11 -7.49 -2.09
C HIS A 229 0.84 -7.42 -0.60
N VAL A 230 1.73 -8.01 0.20
CA VAL A 230 1.67 -7.93 1.66
C VAL A 230 2.26 -6.60 2.09
N ILE A 231 1.52 -5.82 2.86
CA ILE A 231 2.03 -4.59 3.48
C ILE A 231 1.93 -4.68 4.99
N ILE A 232 3.01 -4.28 5.66
CA ILE A 232 3.00 -4.08 7.10
C ILE A 232 3.39 -2.63 7.35
N THR A 233 2.43 -1.85 7.85
CA THR A 233 2.64 -0.43 8.17
C THR A 233 2.54 -0.23 9.66
N SER A 234 3.30 0.71 10.20
CA SER A 234 3.30 1.04 11.62
C SER A 234 3.33 2.54 11.82
N THR A 235 2.61 3.02 12.82
CA THR A 235 2.27 4.44 12.91
C THR A 235 1.80 4.82 14.31
N ASN A 236 2.27 5.96 14.80
CA ASN A 236 1.87 6.53 16.09
C ASN A 236 0.70 7.54 15.94
N GLU A 237 0.10 7.66 14.75
CA GLU A 237 -0.83 8.75 14.42
C GLU A 237 -2.32 8.39 14.53
N TRP A 238 -2.68 7.11 14.68
CA TRP A 238 -4.04 6.61 14.41
C TRP A 238 -5.13 6.99 15.44
N PHE A 239 -4.87 7.99 16.28
CA PHE A 239 -5.81 8.51 17.27
C PHE A 239 -5.73 10.04 17.35
#